data_AF-A0A916RPB9-F1
#
_entry.id   AF-A0A916RPB9-F1
#
_cell.length_a   1.000
_cell.length_b   1.000
_cell.length_c   1.000
_cell.angle_alpha   90.00
_cell.angle_beta   90.00
_cell.angle_gamma   90.00
#
_symmetry.space_group_name_H-M   'P 1'
#
loop_
_entity.id
_entity.type
_entity.pdbx_description
1 polymer ?
#
loop_
_entity_poly.entity_id
_entity_poly.type
_entity_poly.pdbx_seq_one_letter_code
_entity_poly.pdbx_strand_id
1 'polypeptide(L)'
;MLRFDMGAFYRAVDEHRQRRGLNWVELAAEVNRPFEGNTSIPIHAATIRDMPKKRSVTSAVVLQVLRWMEAAPEDFLDGADREPMEGERLPEAGPREILRFDTGALHAALDRRRRERAMTWRQVAEELPGFTATMLTNLAGGPLIGFPRVMTLTQWLGLPAAKFVRACLH
;
A
#
# COMPACT_ATOMS: atom_id res chain seq x y z
N MET A 1 -0.25 1.30 -17.83
CA MET A 1 -0.34 0.99 -16.40
C MET A 1 -0.51 2.29 -15.64
N LEU A 2 -1.52 2.41 -14.79
CA LEU A 2 -1.72 3.62 -14.00
C LEU A 2 -0.69 3.68 -12.86
N ARG A 3 -0.29 4.88 -12.47
CA ARG A 3 0.68 5.10 -11.38
C ARG A 3 -0.04 5.61 -10.16
N PHE A 4 0.42 5.23 -8.97
CA PHE A 4 -0.13 5.77 -7.73
C PHE A 4 0.40 7.19 -7.50
N ASP A 5 -0.51 8.17 -7.44
CA ASP A 5 -0.21 9.56 -7.13
C ASP A 5 -0.11 9.75 -5.60
N MET A 6 1.12 9.70 -5.10
CA MET A 6 1.43 9.99 -3.70
C MET A 6 0.97 11.39 -3.26
N GLY A 7 0.92 12.36 -4.19
CA GLY A 7 0.44 13.70 -3.94
C GLY A 7 -1.07 13.76 -3.78
N ALA A 8 -1.83 13.09 -4.66
CA ALA A 8 -3.28 12.96 -4.51
C ALA A 8 -3.66 12.24 -3.21
N PHE A 9 -2.98 11.12 -2.92
CA PHE A 9 -3.14 10.42 -1.64
C PHE A 9 -2.90 11.35 -0.45
N TYR A 10 -1.78 12.07 -0.42
CA TYR A 10 -1.49 12.99 0.68
C TYR A 10 -2.53 14.11 0.82
N ARG A 11 -2.99 14.71 -0.29
CA ARG A 11 -4.04 15.73 -0.27
C ARG A 11 -5.34 15.17 0.34
N ALA A 12 -5.74 13.97 -0.05
CA ALA A 12 -6.93 13.33 0.51
C ALA A 12 -6.80 13.04 2.01
N VAL A 13 -5.62 12.59 2.46
CA VAL A 13 -5.31 12.42 3.90
C VAL A 13 -5.43 13.75 4.63
N ASP A 14 -4.85 14.82 4.08
CA ASP A 14 -4.85 16.14 4.71
C ASP A 14 -6.26 16.74 4.76
N GLU A 15 -7.05 16.63 3.69
CA GLU A 15 -8.44 17.06 3.70
C GLU A 15 -9.29 16.26 4.68
N HIS A 16 -9.12 14.93 4.74
CA HIS A 16 -9.84 14.10 5.70
C HIS A 16 -9.48 14.48 7.15
N ARG A 17 -8.19 14.73 7.40
CA ARG A 17 -7.69 15.25 8.69
C ARG A 17 -8.34 16.58 9.05
N GLN A 18 -8.36 17.54 8.12
CA GLN A 18 -8.92 18.87 8.32
C GLN A 18 -10.43 18.84 8.54
N ARG A 19 -11.16 18.04 7.76
CA ARG A 19 -12.63 17.86 7.92
C ARG A 19 -13.00 17.36 9.31
N ARG A 20 -12.12 16.58 9.93
CA ARG A 20 -12.29 16.05 11.30
C ARG A 20 -11.70 16.95 12.38
N GLY A 21 -11.14 18.11 12.01
CA GLY A 21 -10.57 19.07 12.95
C GLY A 21 -9.29 18.61 13.65
N LEU A 22 -8.62 17.58 13.14
CA LEU A 22 -7.49 16.94 13.81
C LEU A 22 -6.17 17.64 13.47
N ASN A 23 -5.26 17.75 14.43
CA ASN A 23 -3.85 18.01 14.16
C ASN A 23 -3.11 16.71 13.77
N TRP A 24 -1.83 16.81 13.37
CA TRP A 24 -1.05 15.64 12.93
C TRP A 24 -0.79 14.61 14.02
N VAL A 25 -0.68 15.03 15.28
CA VAL A 25 -0.48 14.14 16.43
C VAL A 25 -1.76 13.36 16.72
N GLU A 26 -2.91 14.04 16.68
CA GLU A 26 -4.22 13.41 16.87
C GLU A 26 -4.53 12.41 15.76
N LEU A 27 -4.30 12.76 14.49
CA LEU A 27 -4.42 11.81 13.38
C LEU A 27 -3.54 10.58 13.62
N ALA A 28 -2.28 10.78 14.00
CA ALA A 28 -1.38 9.67 14.25
C ALA A 28 -1.88 8.80 15.41
N ALA A 29 -2.42 9.39 16.47
CA ALA A 29 -3.03 8.62 17.56
C ALA A 29 -4.20 7.77 17.07
N GLU A 30 -5.06 8.31 16.21
CA GLU A 30 -6.18 7.54 15.65
C GLU A 30 -5.73 6.39 14.76
N VAL A 31 -4.76 6.63 13.87
CA VAL A 31 -4.16 5.60 13.01
C VAL A 31 -3.48 4.51 13.85
N ASN A 32 -2.93 4.89 15.01
CA ASN A 32 -2.25 3.96 15.92
C ASN A 32 -3.17 3.25 16.93
N ARG A 33 -4.48 3.54 17.00
CA ARG A 33 -5.41 2.83 17.90
C ARG A 33 -5.26 1.30 17.87
N PRO A 34 -5.09 0.64 16.71
CA PRO A 34 -4.93 -0.81 16.66
C PRO A 34 -3.62 -1.34 17.28
N PHE A 35 -2.65 -0.46 17.53
CA PHE A 35 -1.37 -0.76 18.15
C PHE A 35 -1.40 -0.56 19.68
N GLU A 36 -2.48 -0.03 20.24
CA GLU A 36 -2.62 0.19 21.69
C GLU A 36 -2.48 -1.13 22.46
N GLY A 37 -1.59 -1.14 23.46
CA GLY A 37 -1.32 -2.32 24.28
C GLY A 37 -0.35 -3.33 23.66
N ASN A 38 0.35 -2.99 22.57
CA ASN A 38 1.38 -3.83 21.95
C ASN A 38 2.79 -3.17 22.00
N THR A 39 3.84 -3.94 21.79
CA THR A 39 5.25 -3.55 21.78
C THR A 39 5.73 -2.97 20.45
N SER A 40 4.86 -2.88 19.46
CA SER A 40 5.26 -2.48 18.11
C SER A 40 5.41 -0.98 17.96
N ILE A 41 6.34 -0.60 17.07
CA ILE A 41 6.72 0.80 16.88
C ILE A 41 5.54 1.56 16.26
N PRO A 42 4.99 2.57 16.97
CA PRO A 42 3.88 3.36 16.46
C PRO A 42 4.30 4.21 15.26
N ILE A 43 3.34 4.51 14.39
CA ILE A 43 3.53 5.41 13.26
C ILE A 43 3.64 6.84 13.78
N HIS A 44 4.84 7.42 13.72
CA HIS A 44 5.05 8.81 14.12
C HIS A 44 4.29 9.79 13.22
N ALA A 45 3.70 10.84 13.82
CA ALA A 45 3.00 11.91 13.11
C ALA A 45 3.84 12.57 12.00
N ALA A 46 5.15 12.74 12.24
CA ALA A 46 6.07 13.26 11.23
C ALA A 46 6.16 12.36 9.99
N THR A 47 6.07 11.03 10.15
CA THR A 47 6.05 10.09 9.02
C THR A 47 4.87 10.36 8.10
N ILE A 48 3.69 10.65 8.67
CA ILE A 48 2.47 10.95 7.90
C ILE A 48 2.55 12.35 7.29
N ARG A 49 2.92 13.36 8.09
CA ARG A 49 3.05 14.75 7.64
C ARG A 49 4.07 14.91 6.51
N ASP A 50 5.21 14.22 6.61
CA ASP A 50 6.34 14.40 5.70
C ASP A 50 6.32 13.40 4.53
N MET A 51 5.28 12.57 4.38
CA MET A 51 5.11 11.66 3.22
C MET A 51 5.40 12.30 1.85
N PRO A 52 4.91 13.50 1.50
CA PRO A 52 5.16 14.09 0.19
C PRO A 52 6.63 14.44 -0.06
N LYS A 53 7.45 14.52 1.00
CA LYS A 53 8.90 14.77 0.91
C LYS A 53 9.69 13.48 0.70
N LYS A 54 9.05 12.31 0.81
CA LYS A 54 9.71 11.00 0.71
C LYS A 54 9.54 10.43 -0.70
N ARG A 55 10.59 9.78 -1.20
CA ARG A 55 10.53 9.01 -2.46
C ARG A 55 9.68 7.75 -2.34
N SER A 56 9.51 7.25 -1.12
CA SER A 56 8.77 6.02 -0.83
C SER A 56 8.34 6.03 0.64
N VAL A 57 7.16 5.50 0.90
CA VAL A 57 6.62 5.28 2.26
C VAL A 57 6.28 3.79 2.38
N THR A 58 6.65 3.16 3.49
CA THR A 58 6.41 1.72 3.67
C THR A 58 4.92 1.39 3.57
N SER A 59 4.60 0.26 2.95
CA SER A 59 3.21 -0.15 2.78
C SER A 59 2.47 -0.35 4.10
N ALA A 60 3.17 -0.74 5.17
CA ALA A 60 2.60 -0.83 6.52
C ALA A 60 2.00 0.52 6.97
N VAL A 61 2.69 1.63 6.74
CA VAL A 61 2.19 2.96 7.11
C VAL A 61 1.02 3.36 6.22
N VAL A 62 1.18 3.24 4.89
CA VAL A 62 0.14 3.65 3.92
C VAL A 62 -1.15 2.86 4.12
N LEU A 63 -1.07 1.55 4.40
CA LEU A 63 -2.25 0.73 4.65
C LEU A 63 -3.03 1.15 5.91
N GLN A 64 -2.36 1.53 7.00
CA GLN A 64 -3.11 2.01 8.18
C GLN A 64 -3.77 3.35 7.93
N VAL A 65 -3.13 4.23 7.15
CA VAL A 65 -3.72 5.51 6.76
C VAL A 65 -4.91 5.30 5.82
N LEU A 66 -4.81 4.41 4.84
CA LEU A 66 -5.92 4.04 3.95
C LEU A 66 -7.09 3.43 4.72
N ARG A 67 -6.81 2.53 5.67
CA ARG A 67 -7.82 1.99 6.58
C ARG A 67 -8.53 3.10 7.34
N TRP A 68 -7.78 4.04 7.91
CA TRP A 68 -8.35 5.17 8.66
C TRP A 68 -9.22 6.08 7.80
N MET A 69 -8.91 6.22 6.50
CA MET A 69 -9.74 6.94 5.54
C MET A 69 -10.90 6.13 4.96
N GLU A 70 -10.96 4.82 5.22
CA GLU A 70 -11.86 3.87 4.56
C GLU A 70 -11.75 3.89 3.02
N ALA A 71 -10.54 4.10 2.50
CA ALA A 71 -10.26 4.27 1.07
C ALA A 71 -9.48 3.08 0.48
N ALA A 72 -9.64 2.84 -0.81
CA ALA A 72 -8.83 1.87 -1.55
C ALA A 72 -7.52 2.53 -2.05
N PRO A 73 -6.39 1.79 -2.13
CA PRO A 73 -5.18 2.28 -2.80
C PRO A 73 -5.46 2.75 -4.24
N GLU A 74 -6.38 2.06 -4.90
CA GLU A 74 -6.82 2.28 -6.26
C GLU A 74 -7.47 3.65 -6.52
N ASP A 75 -8.04 4.29 -5.49
CA ASP A 75 -8.65 5.62 -5.58
C ASP A 75 -7.63 6.72 -5.92
N PHE A 76 -6.34 6.42 -5.76
CA PHE A 76 -5.23 7.36 -5.93
C PHE A 76 -4.35 7.04 -7.14
N LEU A 77 -4.87 6.28 -8.11
CA LEU A 77 -4.18 6.07 -9.38
C LEU A 77 -4.36 7.30 -10.30
N ASP A 78 -3.29 7.68 -11.03
CA ASP A 78 -3.32 8.71 -12.08
C ASP A 78 -4.51 8.43 -13.02
N GLY A 79 -5.45 9.38 -13.15
CA GLY A 79 -6.64 9.22 -13.98
C GLY A 79 -7.79 8.43 -13.33
N ALA A 80 -8.03 8.66 -12.04
CA ALA A 80 -9.04 7.99 -11.21
C ALA A 80 -10.52 8.18 -11.63
N ASP A 81 -10.83 8.73 -12.81
CA ASP A 81 -12.19 8.78 -13.37
C ASP A 81 -12.69 7.40 -13.86
N ARG A 82 -12.12 6.32 -13.34
CA ARG A 82 -12.50 4.95 -13.67
C ARG A 82 -13.52 4.44 -12.67
N GLU A 83 -14.38 3.54 -13.15
CA GLU A 83 -15.23 2.80 -12.24
C GLU A 83 -14.37 1.91 -11.30
N PRO A 84 -14.63 1.93 -9.98
CA PRO A 84 -13.99 1.03 -9.04
C PRO A 84 -14.22 -0.42 -9.45
N MET A 85 -13.15 -1.23 -9.47
CA MET A 85 -13.30 -2.66 -9.72
C MET A 85 -13.75 -3.39 -8.47
N GLU A 86 -14.45 -4.50 -8.67
CA GLU A 86 -14.80 -5.40 -7.58
C GLU A 86 -13.54 -5.90 -6.87
N GLY A 87 -13.56 -5.87 -5.53
CA GLY A 87 -12.44 -6.32 -4.70
C GLY A 87 -11.32 -5.31 -4.49
N GLU A 88 -11.52 -4.02 -4.80
CA GLU A 88 -10.57 -2.94 -4.46
C GLU A 88 -10.64 -2.48 -3.02
N ARG A 89 -11.81 -2.66 -2.38
CA ARG A 89 -12.00 -2.35 -0.97
C ARG A 89 -11.04 -3.19 -0.12
N LEU A 90 -10.28 -2.52 0.75
CA LEU A 90 -9.42 -3.17 1.73
C LEU A 90 -10.24 -4.06 2.68
N PRO A 91 -9.67 -5.19 3.15
CA PRO A 91 -10.39 -6.06 4.07
C PRO A 91 -10.74 -5.31 5.36
N GLU A 92 -11.92 -5.61 5.90
CA GLU A 92 -12.31 -5.10 7.21
C GLU A 92 -11.33 -5.65 8.27
N ALA A 93 -10.84 -4.75 9.12
CA ALA A 93 -9.94 -5.08 10.22
C ALA A 93 -10.58 -4.62 11.53
N GLY A 94 -10.69 -5.54 12.48
CA GLY A 94 -11.23 -5.27 13.81
C GLY A 94 -10.37 -4.28 14.60
N PRO A 95 -10.86 -3.80 15.76
CA PRO A 95 -10.23 -2.71 16.51
C PRO A 95 -8.76 -2.96 16.92
N ARG A 96 -8.34 -4.23 17.03
CA ARG A 96 -6.98 -4.65 17.42
C ARG A 96 -6.19 -5.32 16.29
N GLU A 97 -6.75 -5.34 15.07
CA GLU A 97 -6.09 -5.89 13.90
C GLU A 97 -5.46 -4.77 13.09
N ILE A 98 -4.38 -5.07 12.38
CA ILE A 98 -3.73 -4.16 11.44
C ILE A 98 -3.77 -4.74 10.04
N LEU A 99 -3.74 -3.86 9.03
CA LEU A 99 -3.58 -4.28 7.65
C LEU A 99 -2.12 -4.55 7.32
N ARG A 100 -1.83 -5.68 6.68
CA ARG A 100 -0.50 -6.00 6.16
C ARG A 100 -0.57 -6.50 4.73
N PHE A 101 0.42 -6.12 3.92
CA PHE A 101 0.64 -6.78 2.64
C PHE A 101 1.23 -8.18 2.85
N ASP A 102 0.66 -9.15 2.16
CA ASP A 102 1.21 -10.47 1.99
C ASP A 102 2.18 -10.47 0.80
N THR A 103 3.46 -10.21 1.08
CA THR A 103 4.52 -10.20 0.07
C THR A 103 4.75 -11.58 -0.54
N GLY A 104 4.45 -12.66 0.20
CA GLY A 104 4.52 -14.03 -0.30
C GLY A 104 3.45 -14.29 -1.36
N ALA A 105 2.20 -13.92 -1.07
CA ALA A 105 1.09 -14.01 -2.02
C ALA A 105 1.32 -13.13 -3.26
N LEU A 106 1.85 -11.92 -3.07
CA LEU A 106 2.19 -11.03 -4.18
C LEU A 106 3.28 -11.62 -5.07
N HIS A 107 4.36 -12.15 -4.47
CA HIS A 107 5.42 -12.83 -5.21
C HIS A 107 4.89 -14.06 -5.97
N ALA A 108 4.06 -14.89 -5.34
CA ALA A 108 3.46 -16.05 -5.99
C ALA A 108 2.59 -15.66 -7.19
N ALA A 109 1.83 -14.56 -7.09
CA ALA A 109 1.04 -14.04 -8.21
C ALA A 109 1.93 -13.51 -9.35
N LEU A 110 3.02 -12.81 -9.03
CA LEU A 110 4.01 -12.36 -10.01
C LEU A 110 4.66 -13.55 -10.72
N ASP A 111 5.07 -14.59 -9.98
CA ASP A 111 5.69 -15.77 -10.56
C ASP A 111 4.72 -16.53 -11.47
N ARG A 112 3.45 -16.66 -11.06
CA ARG A 112 2.41 -17.27 -11.90
C ARG A 112 2.22 -16.49 -13.20
N ARG A 113 1.99 -15.17 -13.13
CA ARG A 113 1.78 -14.33 -14.33
C ARG A 113 3.01 -14.31 -15.24
N ARG A 114 4.21 -14.28 -14.65
CA ARG A 114 5.47 -14.40 -15.39
C ARG A 114 5.53 -15.69 -16.18
N ARG A 115 5.20 -16.84 -15.57
CA ARG A 115 5.19 -18.15 -16.24
C ARG A 115 4.11 -18.24 -17.31
N GLU A 116 2.91 -17.75 -17.05
CA GLU A 116 1.80 -17.67 -18.03
C GLU A 116 2.22 -16.91 -19.30
N ARG A 117 3.01 -15.84 -19.13
CA ARG A 117 3.53 -15.02 -20.23
C ARG A 117 4.86 -15.52 -20.79
N ALA A 118 5.36 -16.67 -20.34
CA ALA A 118 6.65 -17.25 -20.72
C ALA A 118 7.85 -16.29 -20.57
N MET A 119 7.83 -15.44 -19.52
CA MET A 119 8.85 -14.42 -19.28
C MET A 119 9.92 -14.89 -18.29
N THR A 120 11.15 -14.42 -18.48
CA THR A 120 12.20 -14.43 -17.45
C THR A 120 11.98 -13.29 -16.45
N TRP A 121 12.56 -13.38 -15.25
CA TRP A 121 12.50 -12.29 -14.28
C TRP A 121 13.13 -10.98 -14.79
N ARG A 122 14.10 -11.07 -15.70
CA ARG A 122 14.70 -9.90 -16.37
C ARG A 122 13.68 -9.19 -17.26
N GLN A 123 12.94 -9.94 -18.07
CA GLN A 123 11.88 -9.37 -18.91
C GLN A 123 10.74 -8.78 -18.08
N VAL A 124 10.40 -9.38 -16.94
CA VAL A 124 9.41 -8.79 -16.02
C VAL A 124 9.93 -7.46 -15.45
N ALA A 125 11.21 -7.38 -15.09
CA ALA A 125 11.81 -6.14 -14.61
C ALA A 125 11.85 -5.05 -15.70
N GLU A 126 12.03 -5.41 -16.97
CA GLU A 126 11.95 -4.48 -18.11
C GLU A 126 10.54 -3.85 -18.25
N GLU A 127 9.49 -4.57 -17.86
CA GLU A 127 8.11 -4.05 -17.84
C GLU A 127 7.73 -3.30 -16.55
N LEU A 128 8.55 -3.39 -15.51
CA LEU A 128 8.29 -2.81 -14.18
C LEU A 128 9.31 -1.72 -13.84
N PRO A 129 9.01 -0.44 -14.14
CA PRO A 129 9.92 0.66 -13.86
C PRO A 129 10.38 0.69 -12.39
N GLY A 130 11.71 0.76 -12.20
CA GLY A 130 12.32 0.85 -10.87
C GLY A 130 12.48 -0.48 -10.12
N PHE A 131 12.25 -1.61 -10.79
CA PHE A 131 12.55 -2.95 -10.28
C PHE A 131 13.73 -3.59 -11.01
N THR A 132 14.47 -4.42 -10.29
CA THR A 132 15.46 -5.34 -10.87
C THR A 132 14.96 -6.78 -10.72
N ALA A 133 15.48 -7.69 -11.53
CA ALA A 133 15.15 -9.12 -11.41
C ALA A 133 15.40 -9.63 -9.97
N THR A 134 16.52 -9.25 -9.34
CA THR A 134 16.84 -9.63 -7.96
C THR A 134 15.84 -9.09 -6.94
N MET A 135 15.35 -7.86 -7.12
CA MET A 135 14.30 -7.31 -6.24
C MET A 135 13.00 -8.11 -6.36
N LEU A 136 12.65 -8.55 -7.58
CA LEU A 136 11.45 -9.34 -7.82
C LEU A 136 11.58 -10.76 -7.24
N THR A 137 12.72 -11.43 -7.41
CA THR A 137 12.93 -12.78 -6.86
C THR A 137 13.01 -12.81 -5.34
N ASN A 138 13.51 -11.72 -4.73
CA ASN A 138 13.62 -11.62 -3.28
C ASN A 138 12.38 -11.04 -2.62
N LEU A 139 11.30 -10.77 -3.37
CA LEU A 139 10.13 -10.06 -2.86
C LEU A 139 9.45 -10.78 -1.68
N ALA A 140 9.40 -12.11 -1.70
CA ALA A 140 8.73 -12.91 -0.68
C ALA A 140 9.37 -12.77 0.71
N GLY A 141 10.70 -12.62 0.78
CA GLY A 141 11.47 -12.48 2.03
C GLY A 141 12.12 -11.12 2.22
N GLY A 142 11.92 -10.19 1.30
CA GLY A 142 12.56 -8.88 1.27
C GLY A 142 11.90 -7.87 2.21
N PRO A 143 12.53 -6.68 2.37
CA PRO A 143 11.96 -5.62 3.19
C PRO A 143 10.60 -5.17 2.66
N LEU A 144 9.76 -4.61 3.54
CA LEU A 144 8.45 -4.05 3.20
C LEU A 144 8.54 -3.16 1.94
N ILE A 145 7.83 -3.56 0.88
CA ILE A 145 7.73 -2.76 -0.35
C ILE A 145 6.99 -1.48 0.00
N GLY A 146 7.55 -0.32 -0.37
CA GLY A 146 6.88 0.95 -0.17
C GLY A 146 5.97 1.34 -1.33
N PHE A 147 5.02 2.23 -1.06
CA PHE A 147 4.33 2.98 -2.11
C PHE A 147 5.30 4.02 -2.71
N PRO A 148 5.22 4.27 -4.03
CA PRO A 148 4.20 3.77 -4.96
C PRO A 148 4.50 2.38 -5.57
N ARG A 149 5.66 1.77 -5.27
CA ARG A 149 6.15 0.55 -5.95
C ARG A 149 5.22 -0.66 -5.83
N VAL A 150 4.55 -0.84 -4.69
CA VAL A 150 3.59 -1.96 -4.56
C VAL A 150 2.44 -1.83 -5.56
N MET A 151 2.00 -0.61 -5.87
CA MET A 151 0.95 -0.37 -6.86
C MET A 151 1.43 -0.67 -8.26
N THR A 152 2.69 -0.38 -8.59
CA THR A 152 3.28 -0.82 -9.86
C THR A 152 3.14 -2.33 -10.07
N LEU A 153 3.33 -3.14 -9.01
CA LEU A 153 3.21 -4.60 -9.09
C LEU A 153 1.76 -5.05 -9.27
N THR A 154 0.83 -4.51 -8.49
CA THR A 154 -0.59 -4.90 -8.55
C THR A 154 -1.23 -4.46 -9.87
N GLN A 155 -0.86 -3.29 -10.38
CA GLN A 155 -1.30 -2.80 -11.68
C GLN A 155 -0.73 -3.62 -12.85
N TRP A 156 0.50 -4.12 -12.77
CA TRP A 156 1.05 -5.04 -13.77
C TRP A 156 0.36 -6.41 -13.75
N LEU A 157 -0.02 -6.88 -12.56
CA LEU A 157 -0.82 -8.09 -12.39
C LEU A 157 -2.26 -7.93 -12.91
N GLY A 158 -2.78 -6.70 -12.97
CA GLY A 158 -4.20 -6.43 -13.24
C GLY A 158 -5.09 -6.97 -12.11
N LEU A 159 -4.60 -6.92 -10.88
CA LEU A 159 -5.31 -7.39 -9.69
C LEU A 159 -5.34 -6.27 -8.64
N PRO A 160 -6.46 -6.05 -7.95
CA PRO A 160 -6.52 -5.07 -6.86
C PRO A 160 -5.50 -5.34 -5.76
N ALA A 161 -4.97 -4.28 -5.18
CA ALA A 161 -4.03 -4.35 -4.06
C ALA A 161 -4.63 -5.05 -2.85
N ALA A 162 -5.92 -4.85 -2.57
CA ALA A 162 -6.63 -5.49 -1.47
C ALA A 162 -6.58 -7.03 -1.51
N LYS A 163 -6.42 -7.65 -2.69
CA LYS A 163 -6.22 -9.11 -2.83
C LYS A 163 -4.96 -9.63 -2.13
N PHE A 164 -3.99 -8.75 -1.91
CA PHE A 164 -2.73 -9.05 -1.24
C PHE A 164 -2.65 -8.40 0.14
N VAL A 165 -3.76 -7.88 0.66
CA VAL A 165 -3.83 -7.31 2.00
C VAL A 165 -4.61 -8.25 2.89
N ARG A 166 -4.12 -8.45 4.11
CA ARG A 166 -4.80 -9.21 5.16
C ARG A 166 -4.90 -8.39 6.43
N ALA A 167 -6.04 -8.52 7.11
CA ALA A 167 -6.14 -8.14 8.51
C ALA A 167 -5.43 -9.20 9.35
N CYS A 168 -4.65 -8.77 10.33
CA CYS A 168 -4.08 -9.68 11.31
C CYS A 168 -3.94 -9.00 12.66
N LEU A 169 -4.04 -9.79 13.72
CA LEU A 169 -3.58 -9.36 15.04
C LEU A 169 -2.11 -8.95 14.94
N HIS A 170 -1.80 -7.89 15.66
CA HIS A 170 -0.47 -7.32 15.61
C HIS A 170 0.55 -8.12 16.43
#